data_AF-A0A7C2K8T3-F1
#
_entry.id   AF-A0A7C2K8T3-F1
#
_cell.length_a   1.000
_cell.length_b   1.000
_cell.length_c   1.000
_cell.angle_alpha   90.00
_cell.angle_beta   90.00
_cell.angle_gamma   90.00
#
_symmetry.space_group_name_H-M   'P 1'
#
loop_
_entity.id
_entity.type
_entity.pdbx_description
1 polymer ?
#
loop_
_entity_poly.entity_id
_entity_poly.type
_entity_poly.pdbx_seq_one_letter_code
_entity_poly.pdbx_strand_id
1 'polypeptide(L)'
;MSGRVRQADAPEALALERLRVVWRRWTVAGFGLLVAAALALRPAAGDGLALWLLVDSLCLVGVLLFIWSRLPENKRAQGGQLLSRFGAGNHVTVLRGVLLAQLPGYLLLPWPTGPQAWLPALTFSGALVGDFVDGYLARRANAVTGFGSALDIEFDGLGLMAATALAVHYGQLPLLYFLTVGVARYVYLFAGWLARRLGRPTRPLPESSTRRGLGGVSMELASAALWPIAPPEMMRLGAAILAVPFLSGFLRDGLIHLGLLDPAWTPYVSLRRVVVDAVADVLPVGLRAALAAVLGPWLVGAATGFPGVVEAARRAGIGAAEAFVAIVLGVSALSLVLIVAGAAGRTGAVGLLVVYGLFLALVELSPIGLTIWGLAVGIFLVGTGRLSIWQPERSLYQRQAGARS
;
A
#
# COMPACT_ATOMS: atom_id res chain seq x y z
N MET A 1 32.96 33.73 -28.67
CA MET A 1 32.46 32.51 -27.99
C MET A 1 31.02 32.68 -27.46
N SER A 2 30.10 33.31 -28.21
CA SER A 2 28.71 33.60 -27.76
C SER A 2 27.62 32.79 -28.49
N GLY A 3 27.99 32.01 -29.51
CA GLY A 3 27.01 31.33 -30.40
C GLY A 3 26.58 29.91 -30.04
N ARG A 4 27.30 29.18 -29.17
CA ARG A 4 27.01 27.75 -28.89
C ARG A 4 26.01 27.49 -27.77
N VAL A 5 25.70 28.49 -26.94
CA VAL A 5 24.76 28.31 -25.80
C VAL A 5 23.30 28.38 -26.27
N ARG A 6 22.95 29.21 -27.27
CA ARG A 6 21.56 29.37 -27.72
C ARG A 6 20.95 28.18 -28.47
N GLN A 7 21.76 27.30 -29.04
CA GLN A 7 21.26 26.20 -29.89
C GLN A 7 20.81 24.96 -29.08
N ALA A 8 21.29 24.80 -27.84
CA ALA A 8 20.90 23.71 -26.96
C ALA A 8 19.56 23.97 -26.23
N ASP A 9 19.21 25.25 -26.00
CA ASP A 9 18.02 25.65 -25.23
C ASP A 9 16.70 25.56 -26.03
N ALA A 10 16.75 25.79 -27.35
CA ALA A 10 15.56 25.75 -28.22
C ALA A 10 14.85 24.36 -28.25
N PRO A 11 15.54 23.22 -28.39
CA PRO A 11 14.89 21.91 -28.35
C PRO A 11 14.34 21.55 -26.96
N GLU A 12 14.95 22.02 -25.87
CA GLU A 12 14.40 21.81 -24.52
C GLU A 12 13.15 22.65 -24.27
N ALA A 13 13.12 23.91 -24.73
CA ALA A 13 11.95 24.78 -24.63
C ALA A 13 10.73 24.19 -25.36
N LEU A 14 10.93 23.69 -26.59
CA LEU A 14 9.89 23.01 -27.36
C LEU A 14 9.43 21.70 -26.71
N ALA A 15 10.36 20.94 -26.13
CA ALA A 15 10.01 19.72 -25.38
C ALA A 15 9.14 20.05 -24.17
N LEU A 16 9.50 21.08 -23.41
CA LEU A 16 8.74 21.55 -22.25
C LEU A 16 7.34 22.02 -22.66
N GLU A 17 7.21 22.78 -23.74
CA GLU A 17 5.91 23.23 -24.24
C GLU A 17 4.97 22.05 -24.59
N ARG A 18 5.51 21.01 -25.24
CA ARG A 18 4.73 19.78 -25.50
C ARG A 18 4.28 19.09 -24.22
N LEU A 19 5.14 19.03 -23.19
CA LEU A 19 4.75 18.50 -21.89
C LEU A 19 3.65 19.34 -21.23
N ARG A 20 3.70 20.68 -21.36
CA ARG A 20 2.65 21.57 -20.88
C ARG A 20 1.30 21.34 -21.57
N VAL A 21 1.30 21.02 -22.86
CA VAL A 21 0.07 20.61 -23.58
C VAL A 21 -0.49 19.32 -23.00
N VAL A 22 0.35 18.33 -22.73
CA VAL A 22 -0.08 17.07 -22.09
C VAL A 22 -0.63 17.33 -20.69
N TRP A 23 0.03 18.19 -19.91
CA TRP A 23 -0.45 18.62 -18.60
C TRP A 23 -1.84 19.27 -18.67
N ARG A 24 -2.08 20.19 -19.62
CA ARG A 24 -3.40 20.83 -19.81
C ARG A 24 -4.50 19.80 -20.11
N ARG A 25 -4.20 18.78 -20.92
CA ARG A 25 -5.15 17.69 -21.19
C ARG A 25 -5.49 16.92 -19.91
N TRP A 26 -4.49 16.64 -19.07
CA TRP A 26 -4.70 16.03 -17.76
C TRP A 26 -5.44 16.93 -16.78
N THR A 27 -5.28 18.25 -16.86
CA THR A 27 -6.11 19.19 -16.09
C THR A 27 -7.59 19.02 -16.43
N VAL A 28 -7.93 19.05 -17.73
CA VAL A 28 -9.32 18.87 -18.17
C VAL A 28 -9.85 17.48 -17.80
N ALA A 29 -9.07 16.43 -18.05
CA ALA A 29 -9.45 15.06 -17.69
C ALA A 29 -9.63 14.90 -16.16
N GLY A 30 -8.76 15.50 -15.36
CA GLY A 30 -8.81 15.42 -13.91
C GLY A 30 -10.05 16.10 -13.32
N PHE A 31 -10.37 17.32 -13.78
CA PHE A 31 -11.62 17.97 -13.38
C PHE A 31 -12.85 17.23 -13.91
N GLY A 32 -12.79 16.65 -15.11
CA GLY A 32 -13.86 15.78 -15.63
C GLY A 32 -14.10 14.55 -14.76
N LEU A 33 -13.03 13.88 -14.30
CA LEU A 33 -13.11 12.75 -13.38
C LEU A 33 -13.67 13.17 -12.01
N LEU A 34 -13.24 14.32 -11.48
CA LEU A 34 -13.75 14.87 -10.23
C LEU A 34 -15.26 15.17 -10.32
N VAL A 35 -15.72 15.74 -11.44
CA VAL A 35 -17.16 15.97 -11.68
C VAL A 35 -17.91 14.64 -11.78
N ALA A 36 -17.35 13.64 -12.47
CA ALA A 36 -17.97 12.31 -12.54
C ALA A 36 -18.09 11.65 -11.16
N ALA A 37 -17.04 11.76 -10.32
CA ALA A 37 -17.07 11.28 -8.95
C ALA A 37 -18.11 12.03 -8.09
N ALA A 38 -18.23 13.35 -8.23
CA ALA A 38 -19.25 14.13 -7.55
C ALA A 38 -20.67 13.71 -7.96
N LEU A 39 -20.91 13.43 -9.24
CA LEU A 39 -22.19 12.93 -9.73
C LEU A 39 -22.51 11.54 -9.16
N ALA A 40 -21.52 10.66 -9.07
CA ALA A 40 -21.68 9.33 -8.47
C ALA A 40 -21.95 9.40 -6.95
N LEU A 41 -21.32 10.37 -6.27
CA LEU A 41 -21.44 10.58 -4.83
C LEU A 41 -22.69 11.37 -4.43
N ARG A 42 -23.27 12.16 -5.34
CA ARG A 42 -24.43 13.02 -5.11
C ARG A 42 -25.58 12.39 -4.31
N PRO A 43 -25.98 11.12 -4.55
CA PRO A 43 -27.07 10.50 -3.78
C PRO A 43 -26.76 10.31 -2.29
N ALA A 44 -25.48 10.25 -1.91
CA ALA A 44 -25.03 9.97 -0.54
C ALA A 44 -24.42 11.19 0.18
N ALA A 45 -23.88 12.18 -0.56
CA ALA A 45 -23.19 13.32 0.06
C ALA A 45 -24.10 14.41 0.63
N GLY A 46 -25.36 14.52 0.19
CA GLY A 46 -26.28 15.56 0.64
C GLY A 46 -25.67 16.96 0.55
N ASP A 47 -25.80 17.76 1.61
CA ASP A 47 -25.26 19.13 1.71
C ASP A 47 -23.72 19.18 1.74
N GLY A 48 -23.07 18.08 2.11
CA GLY A 48 -21.61 17.98 2.16
C GLY A 48 -20.93 17.92 0.79
N LEU A 49 -21.70 17.72 -0.30
CA LEU A 49 -21.15 17.57 -1.65
C LEU A 49 -20.36 18.79 -2.11
N ALA A 50 -20.83 20.00 -1.79
CA ALA A 50 -20.16 21.25 -2.18
C ALA A 50 -18.80 21.39 -1.48
N LEU A 51 -18.73 21.03 -0.20
CA LEU A 51 -17.49 21.07 0.58
C LEU A 51 -16.52 19.97 0.12
N TRP A 52 -17.03 18.77 -0.16
CA TRP A 52 -16.26 17.67 -0.77
C TRP A 52 -15.63 18.12 -2.10
N LEU A 53 -16.43 18.70 -2.99
CA LEU A 53 -15.97 19.24 -4.27
C LEU A 53 -14.92 20.33 -4.10
N LEU A 54 -15.10 21.24 -3.15
CA LEU A 54 -14.14 22.31 -2.89
C LEU A 54 -12.79 21.76 -2.44
N VAL A 55 -12.78 20.86 -1.45
CA VAL A 55 -11.53 20.31 -0.92
C VAL A 55 -10.80 19.47 -1.96
N ASP A 56 -11.51 18.62 -2.69
CA ASP A 56 -10.88 17.79 -3.73
C ASP A 56 -10.46 18.61 -4.95
N SER A 57 -11.15 19.71 -5.27
CA SER A 57 -10.66 20.68 -6.26
C SER A 57 -9.35 21.31 -5.84
N LEU A 58 -9.21 21.71 -4.58
CA LEU A 58 -7.96 22.28 -4.05
C LEU A 58 -6.83 21.24 -4.05
N CYS A 59 -7.12 20.01 -3.63
CA CYS A 59 -6.17 18.90 -3.66
C CYS A 59 -5.74 18.58 -5.11
N LEU A 60 -6.69 18.54 -6.05
CA LEU A 60 -6.40 18.31 -7.47
C LEU A 60 -5.53 19.42 -8.05
N VAL A 61 -5.82 20.69 -7.73
CA VAL A 61 -4.97 21.82 -8.13
C VAL A 61 -3.56 21.65 -7.55
N GLY A 62 -3.43 21.27 -6.27
CA GLY A 62 -2.15 20.99 -5.64
C GLY A 62 -1.35 19.89 -6.37
N VAL A 63 -2.01 18.77 -6.69
CA VAL A 63 -1.41 17.67 -7.47
C VAL A 63 -0.99 18.13 -8.86
N LEU A 64 -1.83 18.88 -9.56
CA LEU A 64 -1.53 19.41 -10.89
C LEU A 64 -0.37 20.41 -10.86
N LEU A 65 -0.30 21.29 -9.87
CA LEU A 65 0.83 22.21 -9.66
C LEU A 65 2.11 21.46 -9.32
N PHE A 66 2.03 20.39 -8.52
CA PHE A 66 3.16 19.53 -8.24
C PHE A 66 3.68 18.87 -9.52
N ILE A 67 2.79 18.28 -10.33
CA ILE A 67 3.15 17.70 -11.64
C ILE A 67 3.80 18.76 -12.54
N TRP A 68 3.23 19.97 -12.60
CA TRP A 68 3.77 21.08 -13.37
C TRP A 68 5.21 21.41 -12.95
N SER A 69 5.47 21.50 -11.64
CA SER A 69 6.79 21.81 -11.09
C SER A 69 7.85 20.77 -11.45
N ARG A 70 7.43 19.52 -11.68
CA ARG A 70 8.32 18.38 -11.99
C ARG A 70 8.48 18.10 -13.48
N LEU A 71 7.75 18.77 -14.38
CA LEU A 71 7.89 18.57 -15.83
C LEU A 71 9.36 18.66 -16.33
N PRO A 72 10.22 19.57 -15.84
CA PRO A 72 11.62 19.63 -16.25
C PRO A 72 12.45 18.37 -15.90
N GLU A 73 11.95 17.53 -14.99
CA GLU A 73 12.59 16.30 -14.55
C GLU A 73 12.24 15.10 -15.43
N ASN A 74 11.48 15.29 -16.53
CA ASN A 74 11.12 14.24 -17.47
C ASN A 74 12.32 13.80 -18.34
N LYS A 75 13.35 13.29 -17.68
CA LYS A 75 14.67 12.91 -18.18
C LYS A 75 14.96 11.48 -17.75
N ARG A 76 15.63 10.69 -18.60
CA ARG A 76 15.98 9.28 -18.30
C ARG A 76 17.13 9.13 -17.29
N ALA A 77 18.10 10.03 -17.38
CA ALA A 77 19.26 10.08 -16.49
C ALA A 77 19.42 11.49 -15.95
N GLN A 78 20.06 11.62 -14.79
CA GLN A 78 20.40 12.93 -14.23
C GLN A 78 21.30 13.68 -15.22
N GLY A 79 20.90 14.90 -15.59
CA GLY A 79 21.59 15.69 -16.62
C GLY A 79 21.31 15.28 -18.08
N GLY A 80 20.45 14.30 -18.32
CA GLY A 80 20.07 13.87 -19.68
C GLY A 80 19.14 14.84 -20.41
N GLN A 81 18.87 14.54 -21.69
CA GLN A 81 17.95 15.33 -22.52
C GLN A 81 16.50 15.25 -22.01
N LEU A 82 15.80 16.38 -22.03
CA LEU A 82 14.37 16.44 -21.71
C LEU A 82 13.53 15.69 -22.76
N LEU A 83 12.72 14.74 -22.31
CA LEU A 83 11.79 14.02 -23.17
C LEU A 83 10.55 14.89 -23.42
N SER A 84 10.18 15.05 -24.69
CA SER A 84 9.02 15.86 -25.11
C SER A 84 7.67 15.18 -24.96
N ARG A 85 7.62 13.93 -24.48
CA ARG A 85 6.41 13.11 -24.32
C ARG A 85 6.43 12.36 -23.00
N PHE A 86 5.25 12.08 -22.46
CA PHE A 86 5.08 11.13 -21.38
C PHE A 86 5.12 9.70 -21.92
N GLY A 87 5.82 8.82 -21.21
CA GLY A 87 5.66 7.38 -21.41
C GLY A 87 4.31 6.89 -20.86
N ALA A 88 3.91 5.68 -21.24
CA ALA A 88 2.67 5.08 -20.74
C ALA A 88 2.65 5.00 -19.20
N GLY A 89 3.78 4.66 -18.56
CA GLY A 89 3.92 4.69 -17.10
C GLY A 89 3.61 6.07 -16.50
N ASN A 90 4.21 7.13 -17.03
CA ASN A 90 3.96 8.50 -16.56
C ASN A 90 2.49 8.92 -16.67
N HIS A 91 1.77 8.47 -17.71
CA HIS A 91 0.32 8.71 -17.82
C HIS A 91 -0.46 8.02 -16.70
N VAL A 92 -0.11 6.77 -16.38
CA VAL A 92 -0.74 6.03 -15.29
C VAL A 92 -0.40 6.67 -13.95
N THR A 93 0.84 7.08 -13.70
CA THR A 93 1.22 7.77 -12.46
C THR A 93 0.48 9.11 -12.29
N VAL A 94 0.28 9.87 -13.37
CA VAL A 94 -0.55 11.10 -13.32
C VAL A 94 -2.01 10.77 -13.01
N LEU A 95 -2.58 9.73 -13.63
CA LEU A 95 -3.93 9.25 -13.32
C LEU A 95 -4.06 8.86 -11.84
N ARG A 96 -3.08 8.16 -11.27
CA ARG A 96 -3.04 7.82 -9.84
C ARG A 96 -3.11 9.09 -8.99
N GLY A 97 -2.30 10.10 -9.27
CA GLY A 97 -2.33 11.38 -8.56
C GLY A 97 -3.71 12.04 -8.61
N VAL A 98 -4.37 12.02 -9.78
CA VAL A 98 -5.74 12.54 -9.96
C VAL A 98 -6.78 11.76 -9.16
N LEU A 99 -6.65 10.42 -9.08
CA LEU A 99 -7.54 9.58 -8.25
C LEU A 99 -7.33 9.86 -6.76
N LEU A 100 -6.07 9.92 -6.31
CA LEU A 100 -5.73 10.15 -4.90
C LEU A 100 -6.14 11.54 -4.42
N ALA A 101 -6.14 12.55 -5.31
CA ALA A 101 -6.62 13.89 -5.01
C ALA A 101 -8.11 13.96 -4.63
N GLN A 102 -8.88 12.91 -4.90
CA GLN A 102 -10.32 12.81 -4.61
C GLN A 102 -10.62 12.09 -3.29
N LEU A 103 -9.60 11.69 -2.53
CA LEU A 103 -9.77 11.02 -1.24
C LEU A 103 -10.00 12.01 -0.08
N PRO A 104 -9.30 13.16 0.02
CA PRO A 104 -9.41 14.04 1.19
C PRO A 104 -10.81 14.56 1.48
N GLY A 105 -11.63 14.84 0.46
CA GLY A 105 -13.00 15.33 0.61
C GLY A 105 -13.88 14.36 1.38
N TYR A 106 -13.63 13.05 1.29
CA TYR A 106 -14.37 12.05 2.06
C TYR A 106 -14.18 12.16 3.57
N LEU A 107 -13.11 12.81 4.06
CA LEU A 107 -12.92 13.08 5.50
C LEU A 107 -13.98 14.04 6.07
N LEU A 108 -14.69 14.76 5.19
CA LEU A 108 -15.71 15.74 5.55
C LEU A 108 -17.12 15.14 5.51
N LEU A 109 -17.23 13.88 5.09
CA LEU A 109 -18.49 13.15 4.98
C LEU A 109 -18.48 11.96 5.95
N PRO A 110 -19.64 11.56 6.50
CA PRO A 110 -19.76 10.22 7.07
C PRO A 110 -19.51 9.17 5.98
N TRP A 111 -19.19 7.93 6.38
CA TRP A 111 -19.04 6.84 5.41
C TRP A 111 -20.33 6.73 4.57
N PRO A 112 -20.25 6.90 3.24
CA PRO A 112 -21.43 6.75 2.39
C PRO A 112 -22.11 5.39 2.58
N THR A 113 -23.43 5.33 2.46
CA THR A 113 -24.20 4.09 2.53
C THR A 113 -24.55 3.57 1.14
N GLY A 114 -24.89 2.28 1.04
CA GLY A 114 -25.32 1.68 -0.23
C GLY A 114 -24.19 1.56 -1.26
N PRO A 115 -24.48 1.67 -2.56
CA PRO A 115 -23.45 1.56 -3.62
C PRO A 115 -22.31 2.58 -3.49
N GLN A 116 -22.59 3.76 -2.93
CA GLN A 116 -21.60 4.82 -2.75
C GLN A 116 -20.55 4.49 -1.70
N ALA A 117 -20.82 3.56 -0.78
CA ALA A 117 -19.88 3.10 0.24
C ALA A 117 -18.58 2.54 -0.36
N TRP A 118 -18.64 2.10 -1.62
CA TRP A 118 -17.54 1.52 -2.38
C TRP A 118 -16.67 2.57 -3.06
N LEU A 119 -17.12 3.82 -3.20
CA LEU A 119 -16.38 4.84 -3.94
C LEU A 119 -14.99 5.13 -3.36
N PRO A 120 -14.81 5.33 -2.03
CA PRO A 120 -13.47 5.52 -1.45
C PRO A 120 -12.56 4.31 -1.72
N ALA A 121 -13.12 3.10 -1.55
CA ALA A 121 -12.40 1.84 -1.75
C ALA A 121 -11.92 1.69 -3.20
N LEU A 122 -12.81 1.92 -4.16
CA LEU A 122 -12.53 1.78 -5.60
C LEU A 122 -11.56 2.85 -6.09
N THR A 123 -11.67 4.09 -5.61
CA THR A 123 -10.75 5.18 -5.96
C THR A 123 -9.33 4.87 -5.47
N PHE A 124 -9.17 4.47 -4.21
CA PHE A 124 -7.86 4.15 -3.66
C PHE A 124 -7.29 2.83 -4.22
N SER A 125 -8.10 1.78 -4.32
CA SER A 125 -7.70 0.50 -4.93
C SER A 125 -7.30 0.67 -6.39
N GLY A 126 -8.03 1.49 -7.15
CA GLY A 126 -7.71 1.81 -8.54
C GLY A 126 -6.36 2.53 -8.66
N ALA A 127 -6.06 3.47 -7.75
CA ALA A 127 -4.76 4.12 -7.69
C ALA A 127 -3.63 3.13 -7.32
N LEU A 128 -3.89 2.17 -6.43
CA LEU A 128 -2.93 1.13 -6.05
C LEU A 128 -2.68 0.14 -7.20
N VAL A 129 -3.71 -0.30 -7.91
CA VAL A 129 -3.54 -1.14 -9.12
C VAL A 129 -2.75 -0.38 -10.20
N GLY A 130 -3.00 0.93 -10.34
CA GLY A 130 -2.25 1.81 -11.23
C GLY A 130 -0.74 1.77 -10.98
N ASP A 131 -0.29 1.65 -9.73
CA ASP A 131 1.13 1.56 -9.36
C ASP A 131 1.80 0.35 -10.00
N PHE A 132 1.18 -0.82 -9.84
CA PHE A 132 1.70 -2.05 -10.42
C PHE A 132 1.78 -1.98 -11.95
N VAL A 133 0.78 -1.36 -12.57
CA VAL A 133 0.71 -1.18 -14.03
C VAL A 133 1.76 -0.18 -14.52
N ASP A 134 1.94 0.95 -13.85
CA ASP A 134 2.90 1.98 -14.27
C ASP A 134 4.34 1.45 -14.23
N GLY A 135 4.70 0.71 -13.18
CA GLY A 135 6.02 0.12 -13.01
C GLY A 135 6.27 -0.99 -14.03
N TYR A 136 5.25 -1.79 -14.36
CA TYR A 136 5.34 -2.80 -15.41
C TYR A 136 5.57 -2.15 -16.79
N LEU A 137 4.79 -1.13 -17.14
CA LEU A 137 4.90 -0.42 -18.42
C LEU A 137 6.24 0.31 -18.55
N ALA A 138 6.71 0.96 -17.49
CA ALA A 138 7.99 1.67 -17.49
C ALA A 138 9.17 0.73 -17.70
N ARG A 139 9.16 -0.45 -17.05
CA ARG A 139 10.19 -1.48 -17.23
C ARG A 139 10.17 -2.08 -18.64
N ARG A 140 9.00 -2.42 -19.15
CA ARG A 140 8.86 -3.01 -20.50
C ARG A 140 9.29 -2.04 -21.60
N ALA A 141 9.07 -0.75 -21.41
CA ALA A 141 9.41 0.29 -22.38
C ALA A 141 10.82 0.89 -22.17
N ASN A 142 11.59 0.43 -21.19
CA ASN A 142 12.85 1.03 -20.73
C ASN A 142 12.76 2.57 -20.61
N ALA A 143 11.64 3.03 -20.02
CA ALA A 143 11.21 4.42 -20.03
C ALA A 143 11.13 5.00 -18.60
N VAL A 144 12.03 4.58 -17.72
CA VAL A 144 12.14 5.14 -16.37
C VAL A 144 12.63 6.59 -16.46
N THR A 145 11.97 7.49 -15.73
CA THR A 145 12.31 8.93 -15.73
C THR A 145 12.39 9.47 -14.29
N GLY A 146 13.17 10.54 -14.11
CA GLY A 146 13.23 11.27 -12.83
C GLY A 146 11.86 11.80 -12.41
N PHE A 147 11.12 12.38 -13.36
CA PHE A 147 9.74 12.82 -13.19
C PHE A 147 8.81 11.71 -12.65
N GLY A 148 8.77 10.55 -13.31
CA GLY A 148 7.93 9.44 -12.87
C GLY A 148 8.30 8.98 -11.45
N SER A 149 9.60 8.90 -11.16
CA SER A 149 10.10 8.52 -9.83
C SER A 149 9.74 9.53 -8.74
N ALA A 150 9.77 10.83 -9.05
CA ALA A 150 9.39 11.89 -8.12
C ALA A 150 7.87 11.90 -7.82
N LEU A 151 7.05 11.65 -8.85
CA LEU A 151 5.60 11.53 -8.69
C LEU A 151 5.22 10.30 -7.87
N ASP A 152 5.80 9.14 -8.19
CA ASP A 152 5.56 7.87 -7.52
C ASP A 152 5.78 7.97 -6.01
N ILE A 153 6.95 8.48 -5.61
CA ILE A 153 7.31 8.68 -4.20
C ILE A 153 6.32 9.61 -3.46
N GLU A 154 5.85 10.67 -4.11
CA GLU A 154 4.96 11.64 -3.46
C GLU A 154 3.52 11.13 -3.39
N PHE A 155 3.02 10.53 -4.48
CA PHE A 155 1.67 9.99 -4.55
C PHE A 155 1.49 8.76 -3.66
N ASP A 156 2.51 7.92 -3.51
CA ASP A 156 2.52 6.84 -2.53
C ASP A 156 2.35 7.36 -1.10
N GLY A 157 3.11 8.41 -0.73
CA GLY A 157 3.03 9.04 0.58
C GLY A 157 1.66 9.69 0.84
N LEU A 158 1.18 10.49 -0.11
CA LEU A 158 -0.11 11.18 -0.01
C LEU A 158 -1.28 10.19 0.01
N GLY A 159 -1.23 9.17 -0.84
CA GLY A 159 -2.26 8.14 -0.92
C GLY A 159 -2.35 7.32 0.36
N LEU A 160 -1.22 6.87 0.89
CA LEU A 160 -1.20 6.14 2.17
C LEU A 160 -1.69 7.02 3.32
N MET A 161 -1.29 8.28 3.37
CA MET A 161 -1.77 9.24 4.38
C MET A 161 -3.28 9.44 4.29
N ALA A 162 -3.81 9.71 3.10
CA ALA A 162 -5.24 9.93 2.89
C ALA A 162 -6.06 8.67 3.21
N ALA A 163 -5.64 7.50 2.73
CA ALA A 163 -6.34 6.24 2.96
C ALA A 163 -6.35 5.84 4.43
N THR A 164 -5.23 5.99 5.13
CA THR A 164 -5.17 5.69 6.58
C THR A 164 -5.95 6.71 7.41
N ALA A 165 -5.96 7.99 7.02
CA ALA A 165 -6.84 8.99 7.66
C ALA A 165 -8.31 8.63 7.49
N LEU A 166 -8.73 8.27 6.27
CA LEU A 166 -10.11 7.86 5.98
C LEU A 166 -10.49 6.61 6.74
N ALA A 167 -9.63 5.59 6.77
CA ALA A 167 -9.91 4.36 7.50
C ALA A 167 -10.01 4.58 9.02
N VAL A 168 -9.27 5.55 9.59
CA VAL A 168 -9.46 5.97 10.99
C VAL A 168 -10.77 6.72 11.17
N HIS A 169 -11.08 7.68 10.29
CA HIS A 169 -12.33 8.45 10.30
C HIS A 169 -13.57 7.54 10.24
N TYR A 170 -13.47 6.46 9.47
CA TYR A 170 -14.50 5.44 9.32
C TYR A 170 -14.49 4.35 10.41
N GLY A 171 -13.61 4.45 11.41
CA GLY A 171 -13.55 3.52 12.54
C GLY A 171 -12.94 2.15 12.23
N GLN A 172 -12.32 1.98 11.06
CA GLN A 172 -11.71 0.73 10.60
C GLN A 172 -10.29 0.53 11.14
N LEU A 173 -9.52 1.61 11.23
CA LEU A 173 -8.15 1.59 11.74
C LEU A 173 -8.02 2.41 13.02
N PRO A 174 -7.11 2.04 13.94
CA PRO A 174 -6.85 2.85 15.13
C PRO A 174 -6.07 4.11 14.77
N LEU A 175 -6.33 5.22 15.48
CA LEU A 175 -5.62 6.50 15.26
C LEU A 175 -4.10 6.35 15.30
N LEU A 176 -3.58 5.49 16.19
CA LEU A 176 -2.15 5.22 16.29
C LEU A 176 -1.56 4.71 14.96
N TYR A 177 -2.32 3.95 14.17
CA TYR A 177 -1.85 3.46 12.87
C TYR A 177 -1.64 4.60 11.88
N PHE A 178 -2.58 5.56 11.79
CA PHE A 178 -2.40 6.77 10.99
C PHE A 178 -1.18 7.60 11.43
N LEU A 179 -1.01 7.80 12.74
CA LEU A 179 0.12 8.56 13.28
C LEU A 179 1.47 7.90 13.02
N THR A 180 1.51 6.57 12.97
CA THR A 180 2.75 5.80 12.89
C THR A 180 3.08 5.33 11.48
N VAL A 181 2.10 5.22 10.59
CA VAL A 181 2.27 4.74 9.21
C VAL A 181 1.92 5.83 8.21
N GLY A 182 0.74 6.43 8.34
CA GLY A 182 0.23 7.43 7.40
C GLY A 182 1.07 8.71 7.34
N VAL A 183 1.43 9.27 8.49
CA VAL A 183 2.21 10.53 8.56
C VAL A 183 3.71 10.35 8.77
N ALA A 184 4.19 9.11 8.92
CA ALA A 184 5.58 8.83 9.27
C ALA A 184 6.61 9.48 8.34
N ARG A 185 6.38 9.42 7.03
CA ARG A 185 7.23 10.09 6.02
C ARG A 185 7.34 11.59 6.29
N TYR A 186 6.21 12.24 6.51
CA TYR A 186 6.16 13.70 6.71
C TYR A 186 6.79 14.11 8.04
N VAL A 187 6.63 13.29 9.08
CA VAL A 187 7.35 13.45 10.36
C VAL A 187 8.86 13.37 10.15
N TYR A 188 9.38 12.42 9.36
CA TYR A 188 10.81 12.36 9.03
C TYR A 188 11.31 13.58 8.24
N LEU A 189 10.54 14.02 7.24
CA LEU A 189 10.91 15.19 6.44
C LEU A 189 10.97 16.45 7.32
N PHE A 190 9.99 16.61 8.21
CA PHE A 190 9.93 17.71 9.18
C PHE A 190 11.08 17.64 10.20
N ALA A 191 11.33 16.46 10.78
CA ALA A 191 12.42 16.25 11.73
C ALA A 191 13.78 16.55 11.09
N GLY A 192 14.01 16.11 9.85
CA GLY A 192 15.23 16.40 9.10
C GLY A 192 15.37 17.89 8.76
N TRP A 193 14.27 18.56 8.40
CA TRP A 193 14.27 20.01 8.19
C TRP A 193 14.62 20.78 9.47
N LEU A 194 14.02 20.40 10.61
CA LEU A 194 14.27 21.03 11.90
C LEU A 194 15.71 20.79 12.36
N ALA A 195 16.21 19.56 12.20
CA ALA A 195 17.61 19.23 12.52
C ALA A 195 18.59 20.08 11.70
N ARG A 196 18.35 20.27 10.39
CA ARG A 196 19.16 21.17 9.55
C ARG A 196 19.10 22.62 10.02
N ARG A 197 17.91 23.11 10.39
CA ARG A 197 17.73 24.46 10.94
C ARG A 197 18.48 24.67 12.26
N LEU A 198 18.58 23.63 13.07
CA LEU A 198 19.30 23.62 14.34
C LEU A 198 20.80 23.29 14.20
N GLY A 199 21.34 23.21 12.98
CA GLY A 199 22.75 22.93 12.73
C GLY A 199 23.20 21.52 13.10
N ARG A 200 22.26 20.58 13.28
CA ARG A 200 22.59 19.19 13.62
C ARG A 200 22.91 18.38 12.36
N PRO A 201 23.93 17.51 12.39
CA PRO A 201 24.26 16.66 11.24
C PRO A 201 23.17 15.61 11.03
N THR A 202 22.41 15.73 9.94
CA THR A 202 21.45 14.71 9.53
C THR A 202 22.15 13.65 8.69
N ARG A 203 22.06 12.37 9.08
CA ARG A 203 22.58 11.27 8.25
C ARG A 203 21.53 10.81 7.23
N PRO A 204 21.91 10.53 5.98
CA PRO A 204 20.98 9.91 5.04
C PRO A 204 20.57 8.55 5.57
N LEU A 205 19.27 8.23 5.46
CA LEU A 205 18.76 6.94 5.89
C LEU A 205 19.30 5.85 4.93
N PRO A 206 19.86 4.75 5.44
CA PRO A 206 20.32 3.66 4.60
C PRO A 206 19.13 3.04 3.87
N GLU A 207 19.26 2.70 2.59
CA GLU A 207 18.19 2.04 1.84
C GLU A 207 17.79 0.71 2.50
N SER A 208 16.48 0.44 2.59
CA SER A 208 15.96 -0.77 3.24
C SER A 208 14.87 -1.40 2.39
N SER A 209 15.09 -2.64 1.96
CA SER A 209 14.07 -3.47 1.30
C SER A 209 12.88 -3.76 2.22
N THR A 210 13.13 -3.91 3.53
CA THR A 210 12.08 -4.13 4.54
C THR A 210 11.10 -2.97 4.62
N ARG A 211 11.58 -1.72 4.58
CA ARG A 211 10.69 -0.53 4.57
C ARG A 211 9.79 -0.50 3.35
N ARG A 212 10.33 -0.82 2.17
CA ARG A 212 9.55 -0.90 0.93
C ARG A 212 8.47 -1.97 1.03
N GLY A 213 8.82 -3.18 1.48
CA GLY A 213 7.85 -4.26 1.69
C GLY A 213 6.75 -3.88 2.68
N LEU A 214 7.10 -3.34 3.85
CA LEU A 214 6.12 -2.89 4.85
C LEU A 214 5.24 -1.76 4.35
N GLY A 215 5.78 -0.83 3.56
CA GLY A 215 5.01 0.23 2.91
C GLY A 215 3.93 -0.34 1.97
N GLY A 216 4.30 -1.29 1.10
CA GLY A 216 3.35 -1.96 0.22
C GLY A 216 2.24 -2.70 0.98
N VAL A 217 2.60 -3.48 2.01
CA VAL A 217 1.59 -4.17 2.85
C VAL A 217 0.70 -3.18 3.60
N SER A 218 1.23 -2.03 3.99
CA SER A 218 0.44 -0.97 4.63
C SER A 218 -0.57 -0.34 3.67
N MET A 219 -0.20 -0.18 2.38
CA MET A 219 -1.14 0.25 1.35
C MET A 219 -2.24 -0.78 1.10
N GLU A 220 -1.89 -2.07 1.05
CA GLU A 220 -2.86 -3.16 0.89
C GLU A 220 -3.85 -3.21 2.07
N LEU A 221 -3.36 -3.09 3.31
CA LEU A 221 -4.22 -3.04 4.50
C LEU A 221 -5.09 -1.78 4.51
N ALA A 222 -4.53 -0.60 4.20
CA ALA A 222 -5.29 0.64 4.10
C ALA A 222 -6.36 0.55 3.00
N SER A 223 -6.05 -0.13 1.90
CA SER A 223 -7.03 -0.41 0.85
C SER A 223 -8.15 -1.29 1.35
N ALA A 224 -7.83 -2.47 1.90
CA ALA A 224 -8.81 -3.39 2.46
C ALA A 224 -9.72 -2.73 3.50
N ALA A 225 -9.17 -1.86 4.35
CA ALA A 225 -9.93 -1.13 5.37
C ALA A 225 -10.96 -0.15 4.81
N LEU A 226 -10.82 0.31 3.56
CA LEU A 226 -11.81 1.16 2.90
C LEU A 226 -12.93 0.36 2.23
N TRP A 227 -12.81 -0.96 2.08
CA TRP A 227 -13.89 -1.76 1.51
C TRP A 227 -15.02 -1.91 2.53
N PRO A 228 -16.28 -1.60 2.17
CA PRO A 228 -17.40 -1.62 3.11
C PRO A 228 -17.74 -3.02 3.63
N ILE A 229 -17.23 -4.06 2.96
CA ILE A 229 -17.35 -5.46 3.41
C ILE A 229 -16.34 -5.83 4.49
N ALA A 230 -15.30 -5.02 4.73
CA ALA A 230 -14.23 -5.35 5.68
C ALA A 230 -14.68 -5.08 7.13
N PRO A 231 -14.65 -6.10 8.01
CA PRO A 231 -14.97 -5.90 9.42
C PRO A 231 -13.88 -5.08 10.16
N PRO A 232 -14.26 -4.09 10.99
CA PRO A 232 -13.31 -3.28 11.77
C PRO A 232 -12.42 -4.10 12.70
N GLU A 233 -12.88 -5.22 13.23
CA GLU A 233 -12.10 -6.12 14.09
C GLU A 233 -10.91 -6.73 13.35
N MET A 234 -11.13 -7.15 12.09
CA MET A 234 -10.08 -7.68 11.23
C MET A 234 -9.05 -6.59 10.91
N MET A 235 -9.52 -5.39 10.55
CA MET A 235 -8.64 -4.29 10.19
C MET A 235 -7.82 -3.80 11.39
N ARG A 236 -8.42 -3.68 12.57
CA ARG A 236 -7.72 -3.36 13.82
C ARG A 236 -6.68 -4.41 14.19
N LEU A 237 -6.98 -5.70 14.03
CA LEU A 237 -6.02 -6.78 14.27
C LEU A 237 -4.84 -6.71 13.30
N GLY A 238 -5.11 -6.56 12.00
CA GLY A 238 -4.08 -6.41 10.97
C GLY A 238 -3.20 -5.20 11.22
N ALA A 239 -3.81 -4.08 11.60
CA ALA A 239 -3.11 -2.84 11.95
C ALA A 239 -2.20 -3.02 13.15
N ALA A 240 -2.67 -3.69 14.21
CA ALA A 240 -1.87 -3.95 15.41
C ALA A 240 -0.65 -4.82 15.09
N ILE A 241 -0.83 -5.89 14.31
CA ILE A 241 0.26 -6.78 13.90
C ILE A 241 1.28 -6.03 13.04
N LEU A 242 0.81 -5.23 12.08
CA LEU A 242 1.67 -4.49 11.15
C LEU A 242 2.35 -3.27 11.78
N ALA A 243 1.72 -2.65 12.78
CA ALA A 243 2.29 -1.52 13.50
C ALA A 243 3.58 -1.90 14.24
N VAL A 244 3.70 -3.13 14.76
CA VAL A 244 4.89 -3.58 15.50
C VAL A 244 6.19 -3.47 14.68
N PRO A 245 6.33 -4.13 13.50
CA PRO A 245 7.54 -4.00 12.69
C PRO A 245 7.71 -2.58 12.14
N PHE A 246 6.62 -1.86 11.85
CA PHE A 246 6.68 -0.50 11.33
C PHE A 246 7.24 0.47 12.38
N LEU A 247 6.67 0.49 13.59
CA LEU A 247 7.13 1.30 14.73
C LEU A 247 8.56 0.97 15.11
N SER A 248 8.90 -0.32 15.15
CA SER A 248 10.27 -0.75 15.45
C SER A 248 11.27 -0.22 14.42
N GLY A 249 10.92 -0.27 13.13
CA GLY A 249 11.71 0.33 12.06
C GLY A 249 11.78 1.85 12.16
N PHE A 250 10.66 2.50 12.42
CA PHE A 250 10.52 3.94 12.54
C PHE A 250 11.35 4.51 13.70
N LEU A 251 11.24 3.93 14.90
CA LEU A 251 12.02 4.35 16.06
C LEU A 251 13.51 4.18 15.81
N ARG A 252 13.93 3.01 15.30
CA ARG A 252 15.33 2.74 14.94
C ARG A 252 15.87 3.78 13.95
N ASP A 253 15.14 4.01 12.87
CA ASP A 253 15.57 4.91 11.80
C ASP A 253 15.57 6.37 12.26
N GLY A 254 14.66 6.75 13.15
CA GLY A 254 14.66 8.05 13.81
C GLY A 254 15.88 8.26 14.70
N LEU A 255 16.23 7.29 15.53
CA LEU A 255 17.43 7.34 16.38
C LEU A 255 18.72 7.45 15.55
N ILE A 256 18.81 6.71 14.44
CA ILE A 256 19.95 6.78 13.51
C ILE A 256 20.00 8.14 12.82
N HIS A 257 18.86 8.62 12.30
CA HIS A 257 18.78 9.88 11.56
C HIS A 257 19.14 11.10 12.41
N LEU A 258 18.72 11.09 13.68
CA LEU A 258 19.04 12.12 14.67
C LEU A 258 20.45 11.99 15.27
N GLY A 259 21.21 10.96 14.89
CA GLY A 259 22.56 10.71 15.41
C GLY A 259 22.60 10.21 16.86
N LEU A 260 21.46 9.80 17.42
CA LEU A 260 21.32 9.28 18.79
C LEU A 260 21.77 7.81 18.90
N LEU A 261 21.78 7.08 17.79
CA LEU A 261 22.23 5.70 17.72
C LEU A 261 23.31 5.57 16.63
N ASP A 262 24.47 5.02 17.00
CA ASP A 262 25.50 4.66 16.04
C ASP A 262 25.21 3.27 15.43
N PRO A 263 24.97 3.17 14.11
CA PRO A 263 24.76 1.89 13.45
C PRO A 263 25.94 0.91 13.56
N ALA A 264 27.15 1.42 13.81
CA ALA A 264 28.37 0.61 13.93
C ALA A 264 28.64 0.11 15.36
N TRP A 265 27.80 0.48 16.33
CA TRP A 265 28.00 0.10 17.72
C TRP A 265 27.81 -1.42 17.92
N THR A 266 28.88 -2.12 18.29
CA THR A 266 28.96 -3.59 18.34
C THR A 266 27.84 -4.26 19.17
N PRO A 267 27.51 -3.80 20.39
CA PRO A 267 26.42 -4.38 21.17
C PRO A 267 25.07 -4.30 20.47
N TYR A 268 24.77 -3.18 19.81
CA TYR A 268 23.55 -3.00 19.02
C TYR A 268 23.52 -3.93 17.80
N VAL A 269 24.64 -4.07 17.08
CA VAL A 269 24.73 -4.97 15.92
C VAL A 269 24.49 -6.42 16.33
N SER A 270 25.08 -6.85 17.46
CA SER A 270 24.88 -8.20 18.00
C SER A 270 23.44 -8.44 18.43
N LEU A 271 22.85 -7.52 19.21
CA LEU A 271 21.44 -7.62 19.63
C LEU A 271 20.50 -7.65 18.42
N ARG A 272 20.71 -6.76 17.45
CA ARG A 272 19.93 -6.71 16.21
C ARG A 272 20.01 -8.01 15.44
N ARG A 273 21.19 -8.63 15.35
CA ARG A 273 21.36 -9.93 14.67
C ARG A 273 20.52 -11.00 15.36
N VAL A 274 20.62 -11.12 16.68
CA VAL A 274 19.82 -12.09 17.46
C VAL A 274 18.31 -11.86 17.26
N VAL A 275 17.85 -10.62 17.32
CA VAL A 275 16.42 -10.29 17.12
C VAL A 275 15.98 -10.62 15.70
N VAL A 276 16.76 -10.22 14.69
CA VAL A 276 16.44 -10.50 13.28
C VAL A 276 16.42 -12.00 13.03
N ASP A 277 17.38 -12.74 13.55
CA ASP A 277 17.44 -14.20 13.42
C ASP A 277 16.23 -14.83 14.12
N ALA A 278 15.89 -14.42 15.34
CA ALA A 278 14.70 -14.91 16.04
C ALA A 278 13.40 -14.64 15.26
N VAL A 279 13.23 -13.43 14.72
CA VAL A 279 12.04 -13.02 13.95
C VAL A 279 11.97 -13.68 12.58
N ALA A 280 13.10 -13.88 11.91
CA ALA A 280 13.16 -14.43 10.55
C ALA A 280 13.17 -15.96 10.54
N ASP A 281 13.72 -16.61 11.57
CA ASP A 281 13.96 -18.04 11.59
C ASP A 281 13.09 -18.80 12.58
N VAL A 282 12.88 -18.28 13.79
CA VAL A 282 12.24 -19.02 14.90
C VAL A 282 10.75 -18.69 15.00
N LEU A 283 10.39 -17.41 15.03
CA LEU A 283 9.00 -16.95 15.11
C LEU A 283 8.09 -17.58 14.02
N PRO A 284 8.51 -17.68 12.75
CA PRO A 284 7.68 -18.30 11.72
C PRO A 284 7.33 -19.76 11.99
N VAL A 285 8.23 -20.52 12.61
CA VAL A 285 7.99 -21.94 12.94
C VAL A 285 6.88 -22.04 14.00
N GLY A 286 6.93 -21.18 15.02
CA GLY A 286 5.87 -21.06 16.01
C GLY A 286 4.53 -20.65 15.39
N LEU A 287 4.53 -19.66 14.49
CA LEU A 287 3.31 -19.23 13.79
C LEU A 287 2.71 -20.33 12.91
N ARG A 288 3.54 -21.13 12.21
CA ARG A 288 3.10 -22.29 11.41
C ARG A 288 2.44 -23.35 12.28
N ALA A 289 3.07 -23.69 13.41
CA ALA A 289 2.55 -24.68 14.34
C ALA A 289 1.21 -24.22 14.96
N ALA A 290 1.15 -22.95 15.40
CA ALA A 290 -0.06 -22.35 15.92
C ALA A 290 -1.18 -22.32 14.87
N LEU A 291 -0.88 -21.93 13.63
CA LEU A 291 -1.85 -21.95 12.55
C LEU A 291 -2.37 -23.36 12.30
N ALA A 292 -1.49 -24.37 12.25
CA ALA A 292 -1.91 -25.76 12.05
C ALA A 292 -2.80 -26.27 13.18
N ALA A 293 -2.48 -25.91 14.43
CA ALA A 293 -3.25 -26.30 15.61
C ALA A 293 -4.66 -25.69 15.64
N VAL A 294 -4.88 -24.54 15.00
CA VAL A 294 -6.18 -23.86 14.98
C VAL A 294 -6.94 -24.12 13.67
N LEU A 295 -6.30 -23.91 12.52
CA LEU A 295 -6.91 -24.06 11.20
C LEU A 295 -7.20 -25.54 10.86
N GLY A 296 -6.35 -26.47 11.27
CA GLY A 296 -6.55 -27.90 11.02
C GLY A 296 -7.86 -28.43 11.60
N PRO A 297 -8.09 -28.30 12.92
CA PRO A 297 -9.36 -28.69 13.52
C PRO A 297 -10.57 -27.93 12.97
N TRP A 298 -10.41 -26.63 12.68
CA TRP A 298 -11.47 -25.84 12.06
C TRP A 298 -11.87 -26.40 10.68
N LEU A 299 -10.90 -26.77 9.84
CA LEU A 299 -11.16 -27.37 8.53
C LEU A 299 -11.85 -28.72 8.63
N VAL A 300 -11.43 -29.57 9.57
CA VAL A 300 -12.08 -30.87 9.80
C VAL A 300 -13.52 -30.67 10.25
N GLY A 301 -13.76 -29.75 11.20
CA GLY A 301 -15.12 -29.43 11.66
C GLY A 301 -16.00 -28.84 10.56
N ALA A 302 -15.45 -27.95 9.73
CA ALA A 302 -16.17 -27.35 8.61
C ALA A 302 -16.46 -28.37 7.49
N ALA A 303 -15.58 -29.35 7.27
CA ALA A 303 -15.78 -30.41 6.29
C ALA A 303 -16.81 -31.45 6.76
N THR A 304 -16.79 -31.84 8.04
CA THR A 304 -17.80 -32.76 8.60
C THR A 304 -19.17 -32.09 8.75
N GLY A 305 -19.18 -30.80 9.09
CA GLY A 305 -20.38 -29.95 9.18
C GLY A 305 -20.74 -29.22 7.89
N PHE A 306 -20.26 -29.67 6.72
CA PHE A 306 -20.36 -28.95 5.45
C PHE A 306 -21.76 -28.39 5.14
N PRO A 307 -22.87 -29.15 5.29
CA PRO A 307 -24.21 -28.62 5.05
C PRO A 307 -24.55 -27.38 5.90
N GLY A 308 -24.07 -27.32 7.15
CA GLY A 308 -24.31 -26.20 8.05
C GLY A 308 -23.55 -24.94 7.64
N VAL A 309 -22.30 -25.10 7.16
CA VAL A 309 -21.48 -23.99 6.67
C VAL A 309 -22.06 -23.42 5.36
N VAL A 310 -22.53 -24.29 4.48
CA VAL A 310 -23.25 -23.89 3.26
C VAL A 310 -24.51 -23.11 3.62
N GLU A 311 -25.28 -23.59 4.60
CA GLU A 311 -26.50 -22.89 5.01
C GLU A 311 -26.22 -21.53 5.65
N ALA A 312 -25.11 -21.38 6.38
CA ALA A 312 -24.64 -20.07 6.84
C ALA A 312 -24.32 -19.13 5.66
N ALA A 313 -23.63 -19.63 4.63
CA ALA A 313 -23.34 -18.85 3.42
C ALA A 313 -24.62 -18.49 2.64
N ARG A 314 -25.61 -19.38 2.55
CA ARG A 314 -26.92 -19.06 1.93
C ARG A 314 -27.65 -17.97 2.71
N ARG A 315 -27.66 -18.05 4.06
CA ARG A 315 -28.24 -17.02 4.93
C ARG A 315 -27.56 -15.66 4.78
N ALA A 316 -26.26 -15.65 4.47
CA ALA A 316 -25.51 -14.45 4.12
C ALA A 316 -25.79 -13.92 2.70
N GLY A 317 -26.70 -14.54 1.94
CA GLY A 317 -27.08 -14.11 0.59
C GLY A 317 -26.14 -14.57 -0.52
N ILE A 318 -25.23 -15.52 -0.25
CA ILE A 318 -24.32 -16.06 -1.27
C ILE A 318 -25.10 -17.01 -2.19
N GLY A 319 -25.31 -16.62 -3.45
CA GLY A 319 -26.07 -17.43 -4.41
C GLY A 319 -25.48 -18.82 -4.66
N ALA A 320 -24.20 -18.89 -5.02
CA ALA A 320 -23.47 -20.15 -5.23
C ALA A 320 -22.80 -20.67 -3.95
N ALA A 321 -23.55 -20.75 -2.85
CA ALA A 321 -23.03 -21.04 -1.51
C ALA A 321 -22.19 -22.32 -1.43
N GLU A 322 -22.61 -23.41 -2.07
CA GLU A 322 -21.86 -24.68 -2.07
C GLU A 322 -20.49 -24.53 -2.73
N ALA A 323 -20.45 -23.94 -3.92
CA ALA A 323 -19.21 -23.70 -4.64
C ALA A 323 -18.30 -22.73 -3.88
N PHE A 324 -18.88 -21.67 -3.31
CA PHE A 324 -18.16 -20.70 -2.48
C PHE A 324 -17.50 -21.38 -1.27
N VAL A 325 -18.26 -22.14 -0.49
CA VAL A 325 -17.72 -22.85 0.69
C VAL A 325 -16.69 -23.90 0.27
N ALA A 326 -16.92 -24.65 -0.80
CA ALA A 326 -15.95 -25.62 -1.31
C ALA A 326 -14.62 -24.95 -1.71
N ILE A 327 -14.66 -23.78 -2.36
CA ILE A 327 -13.47 -22.98 -2.69
C ILE A 327 -12.77 -22.51 -1.42
N VAL A 328 -13.52 -21.98 -0.44
CA VAL A 328 -12.95 -21.52 0.83
C VAL A 328 -12.21 -22.66 1.55
N LEU A 329 -12.84 -23.82 1.68
CA LEU A 329 -12.22 -24.98 2.33
C LEU A 329 -11.04 -25.52 1.52
N GLY A 330 -11.16 -25.63 0.20
CA GLY A 330 -10.11 -26.12 -0.68
C GLY A 330 -8.87 -25.23 -0.66
N VAL A 331 -9.04 -23.91 -0.79
CA VAL A 331 -7.94 -22.94 -0.71
C VAL A 331 -7.34 -22.94 0.69
N SER A 332 -8.16 -22.97 1.75
CA SER A 332 -7.66 -22.98 3.12
C SER A 332 -6.86 -24.25 3.45
N ALA A 333 -7.29 -25.42 2.96
CA ALA A 333 -6.57 -26.67 3.11
C ALA A 333 -5.24 -26.65 2.32
N LEU A 334 -5.25 -26.18 1.08
CA LEU A 334 -4.02 -26.01 0.29
C LEU A 334 -3.05 -25.03 0.97
N SER A 335 -3.55 -23.88 1.43
CA SER A 335 -2.78 -22.90 2.18
C SER A 335 -2.16 -23.49 3.44
N LEU A 336 -2.92 -24.30 4.19
CA LEU A 336 -2.41 -24.99 5.38
C LEU A 336 -1.24 -25.90 5.00
N VAL A 337 -1.37 -26.71 3.94
CA VAL A 337 -0.30 -27.60 3.46
C VAL A 337 0.94 -26.80 3.07
N LEU A 338 0.79 -25.75 2.26
CA LEU A 338 1.90 -24.88 1.81
C LEU A 338 2.63 -24.22 3.00
N ILE A 339 1.87 -23.71 3.97
CA ILE A 339 2.41 -23.06 5.17
C ILE A 339 3.11 -24.08 6.08
N VAL A 340 2.48 -25.22 6.37
CA VAL A 340 3.05 -26.26 7.24
C VAL A 340 4.26 -26.93 6.61
N ALA A 341 4.29 -27.11 5.30
CA ALA A 341 5.47 -27.60 4.58
C ALA A 341 6.57 -26.53 4.46
N GLY A 342 6.24 -25.25 4.66
CA GLY A 342 7.15 -24.14 4.37
C GLY A 342 7.53 -24.12 2.88
N ALA A 343 6.57 -24.48 2.02
CA ALA A 343 6.69 -24.48 0.56
C ALA A 343 5.78 -23.38 0.02
N ALA A 344 6.36 -22.28 -0.45
CA ALA A 344 5.63 -21.08 -0.88
C ALA A 344 4.62 -20.54 0.17
N GLY A 345 4.98 -20.57 1.46
CA GLY A 345 4.01 -20.31 2.52
C GLY A 345 3.54 -18.85 2.63
N ARG A 346 4.24 -17.86 2.05
CA ARG A 346 3.67 -16.50 1.91
C ARG A 346 2.52 -16.50 0.92
N THR A 347 2.67 -17.25 -0.17
CA THR A 347 1.58 -17.47 -1.14
C THR A 347 0.39 -18.16 -0.48
N GLY A 348 0.65 -19.20 0.33
CA GLY A 348 -0.39 -19.84 1.16
C GLY A 348 -1.07 -18.85 2.11
N ALA A 349 -0.31 -17.98 2.77
CA ALA A 349 -0.86 -16.95 3.66
C ALA A 349 -1.76 -15.96 2.90
N VAL A 350 -1.39 -15.51 1.69
CA VAL A 350 -2.25 -14.68 0.84
C VAL A 350 -3.57 -15.39 0.53
N GLY A 351 -3.54 -16.70 0.24
CA GLY A 351 -4.76 -17.49 0.05
C GLY A 351 -5.71 -17.42 1.24
N LEU A 352 -5.19 -17.48 2.48
CA LEU A 352 -6.00 -17.30 3.70
C LEU A 352 -6.45 -15.86 3.88
N LEU A 353 -5.56 -14.88 3.69
CA LEU A 353 -5.90 -13.47 3.87
C LEU A 353 -7.04 -13.02 2.94
N VAL A 354 -7.05 -13.52 1.70
CA VAL A 354 -8.05 -13.18 0.69
C VAL A 354 -9.27 -14.08 0.80
N VAL A 355 -9.12 -15.39 0.58
CA VAL A 355 -10.28 -16.29 0.42
C VAL A 355 -10.94 -16.59 1.75
N TYR A 356 -10.15 -16.94 2.78
CA TYR A 356 -10.70 -17.15 4.11
C TYR A 356 -11.12 -15.82 4.77
N GLY A 357 -10.39 -14.73 4.52
CA GLY A 357 -10.80 -13.38 4.93
C GLY A 357 -12.16 -12.96 4.36
N LEU A 358 -12.43 -13.25 3.09
CA LEU A 358 -13.75 -13.02 2.48
C LEU A 358 -14.86 -13.84 3.14
N PHE A 359 -14.58 -15.09 3.52
CA PHE A 359 -15.53 -15.90 4.29
C PHE A 359 -15.85 -15.25 5.64
N LEU A 360 -14.85 -14.76 6.38
CA LEU A 360 -15.07 -14.06 7.66
C LEU A 360 -15.85 -12.76 7.49
N ALA A 361 -15.56 -12.01 6.42
CA ALA A 361 -16.18 -10.74 6.12
C ALA A 361 -17.66 -10.87 5.72
N LEU A 362 -17.99 -11.92 4.95
CA LEU A 362 -19.32 -12.06 4.34
C LEU A 362 -20.23 -13.04 5.09
N VAL A 363 -19.69 -14.06 5.75
CA VAL A 363 -20.49 -15.16 6.31
C VAL A 363 -20.49 -15.14 7.83
N GLU A 364 -19.32 -15.28 8.45
CA GLU A 364 -19.25 -15.42 9.91
C GLU A 364 -17.91 -14.91 10.47
N LEU A 365 -17.98 -13.81 11.21
CA LEU A 365 -16.85 -13.30 11.97
C LEU A 365 -16.79 -13.98 13.34
N SER A 366 -15.82 -14.87 13.53
CA SER A 366 -15.62 -15.60 14.80
C SER A 366 -14.26 -15.32 15.43
N PRO A 367 -14.10 -15.46 16.76
CA PRO A 367 -12.80 -15.30 17.43
C PRO A 367 -11.73 -16.28 16.91
N ILE A 368 -12.12 -17.52 16.60
CA ILE A 368 -11.25 -18.53 15.99
C ILE A 368 -10.82 -18.07 14.60
N GLY A 369 -11.77 -17.57 13.80
CA GLY A 369 -11.49 -17.03 12.47
C GLY A 369 -10.54 -15.85 12.49
N LEU A 370 -10.73 -14.91 13.41
CA LEU A 370 -9.79 -13.79 13.63
C LEU A 370 -8.40 -14.26 14.01
N THR A 371 -8.30 -15.32 14.83
CA THR A 371 -7.00 -15.92 15.19
C THR A 371 -6.31 -16.53 13.98
N ILE A 372 -7.03 -17.31 13.17
CA ILE A 372 -6.51 -17.89 11.91
C ILE A 372 -6.03 -16.78 10.96
N TRP A 373 -6.85 -15.75 10.76
CA TRP A 373 -6.53 -14.63 9.87
C TRP A 373 -5.33 -13.81 10.40
N GLY A 374 -5.28 -13.53 11.70
CA GLY A 374 -4.14 -12.83 12.33
C GLY A 374 -2.83 -13.62 12.23
N LEU A 375 -2.87 -14.95 12.42
CA LEU A 375 -1.71 -15.82 12.20
C LEU A 375 -1.26 -15.79 10.73
N ALA A 376 -2.19 -15.76 9.79
CA ALA A 376 -1.88 -15.60 8.37
C ALA A 376 -1.22 -14.24 8.07
N VAL A 377 -1.67 -13.13 8.68
CA VAL A 377 -1.01 -11.81 8.58
C VAL A 377 0.43 -11.91 9.09
N GLY A 378 0.63 -12.53 10.26
CA GLY A 378 1.96 -12.74 10.83
C GLY A 378 2.89 -13.49 9.86
N ILE A 379 2.44 -14.64 9.35
CA ILE A 379 3.20 -15.48 8.41
C ILE A 379 3.49 -14.73 7.10
N PHE A 380 2.54 -13.95 6.60
CA PHE A 380 2.76 -13.13 5.42
C PHE A 380 3.89 -12.11 5.62
N LEU A 381 3.95 -11.46 6.79
CA LEU A 381 4.98 -10.47 7.12
C LEU A 381 6.36 -11.11 7.34
N VAL A 382 6.45 -12.15 8.17
CA VAL A 382 7.74 -12.75 8.57
C VAL A 382 8.21 -13.87 7.64
N GLY A 383 7.32 -14.48 6.87
CA GLY A 383 7.60 -15.66 6.04
C GLY A 383 7.44 -16.97 6.83
N THR A 384 8.09 -18.05 6.35
CA THR A 384 7.96 -19.40 6.94
C THR A 384 9.18 -19.89 7.72
N GLY A 385 10.26 -19.11 7.76
CA GLY A 385 11.45 -19.34 8.59
C GLY A 385 12.20 -20.64 8.31
N ARG A 386 12.87 -21.18 9.34
CA ARG A 386 13.65 -22.42 9.25
C ARG A 386 12.76 -23.62 8.88
N LEU A 387 13.38 -24.70 8.42
CA LEU A 387 12.67 -25.94 8.03
C LEU A 387 11.63 -25.70 6.93
N SER A 388 11.93 -24.78 6.01
CA SER A 388 11.10 -24.52 4.83
C SER A 388 11.66 -25.29 3.65
N ILE A 389 10.81 -26.06 2.98
CA ILE A 389 11.19 -26.88 1.84
C ILE A 389 11.53 -26.00 0.62
N TRP A 390 10.77 -24.92 0.41
CA TRP A 390 10.95 -24.08 -0.77
C TRP A 390 10.38 -22.67 -0.56
N GLN A 391 11.19 -21.64 -0.81
CA GLN A 391 10.83 -20.23 -0.60
C GLN A 391 11.07 -19.40 -1.88
N PRO A 392 10.25 -19.59 -2.93
CA PRO A 392 10.40 -18.86 -4.19
C PRO A 392 10.29 -17.34 -3.99
N GLU A 393 9.54 -16.90 -2.98
CA GLU A 393 9.27 -15.48 -2.74
C GLU A 393 10.54 -14.70 -2.38
N ARG A 394 11.54 -15.34 -1.75
CA ARG A 394 12.83 -14.68 -1.44
C ARG A 394 13.52 -14.14 -2.71
N SER A 395 13.39 -14.85 -3.83
CA SER A 395 14.00 -14.45 -5.10
C SER A 395 13.31 -13.24 -5.74
N LEU A 396 11.99 -13.08 -5.54
CA LEU A 396 11.23 -11.92 -6.05
C LEU A 396 11.61 -10.63 -5.30
N TYR A 397 11.78 -10.71 -3.98
CA TYR A 397 12.25 -9.57 -3.17
C TYR A 397 13.70 -9.18 -3.48
N GLN A 398 14.59 -10.16 -3.73
CA GLN A 398 15.99 -9.88 -4.09
C GLN A 398 16.12 -9.28 -5.49
N ARG A 399 15.31 -9.71 -6.48
CA ARG A 399 15.31 -9.13 -7.83
C ARG A 399 14.82 -7.67 -7.85
N GLN A 400 13.81 -7.31 -7.06
CA GLN A 400 13.37 -5.91 -6.92
C GLN A 400 14.37 -5.03 -6.14
N ALA A 401 15.18 -5.63 -5.26
CA ALA A 401 16.25 -4.93 -4.55
C ALA A 401 17.50 -4.70 -5.44
N GLY A 402 17.83 -5.63 -6.33
CA GLY A 402 19.00 -5.55 -7.22
C GLY A 402 18.79 -4.86 -8.56
N ALA A 403 17.55 -4.56 -8.97
CA ALA A 403 17.25 -3.97 -10.29
C ALA A 403 17.40 -2.44 -10.38
N ARG A 404 18.10 -1.79 -9.44
CA ARG A 404 18.41 -0.35 -9.47
C ARG A 404 19.90 -0.03 -9.23
N SER A 405 20.80 -1.02 -9.32
CA SER A 405 22.25 -0.75 -9.37
C SER A 405 22.71 -0.48 -10.79
#